data_AF-A0A1H5TJI4-F1
#
_entry.id   AF-A0A1H5TJI4-F1
#
_cell.length_a   1.000
_cell.length_b   1.000
_cell.length_c   1.000
_cell.angle_alpha   90.00
_cell.angle_beta   90.00
_cell.angle_gamma   90.00
#
_symmetry.space_group_name_H-M   'P 1'
#
loop_
_entity.id
_entity.type
_entity.pdbx_description
1 polymer ?
#
loop_
_entity_poly.entity_id
_entity_poly.type
_entity_poly.pdbx_seq_one_letter_code
_entity_poly.pdbx_strand_id
1 'polypeptide(L)'
;MRSRTDDSDAIFKPGFNGRGNLVYEPLSVLSLSQRLGRLRYACYQFAAWFTGFLLIALAMLLSVELVPDLVGIGVTLIVGLLLLLYTVGLMVRRLHDMDMSGWWALLSLVPVLNLPFHLFLYLGNGSSSMNRYGTPNPLPSGIVMLFGGLFWFINVLSIIATIAFMVIAWLAPEWLLPYLSQIPDSWPAAGRNWMEVF
;
A
#
# COMPACT_ATOMS: atom_id res chain seq x y z
N MET A 1 27.32 -39.84 30.00
CA MET A 1 26.99 -39.52 28.60
C MET A 1 25.73 -38.68 28.59
N ARG A 2 25.83 -37.35 28.41
CA ARG A 2 24.66 -36.47 28.30
C ARG A 2 24.05 -36.67 26.91
N SER A 3 22.79 -37.11 26.86
CA SER A 3 22.03 -37.34 25.64
C SER A 3 21.89 -36.05 24.83
N ARG A 4 22.50 -36.04 23.65
CA ARG A 4 22.52 -34.96 22.66
C ARG A 4 21.23 -34.96 21.85
N THR A 5 20.07 -34.89 22.51
CA THR A 5 18.76 -35.05 21.84
C THR A 5 17.69 -34.06 22.32
N ASP A 6 18.06 -33.02 23.08
CA ASP A 6 17.08 -32.04 23.62
C ASP A 6 17.26 -30.62 23.06
N ASP A 7 18.05 -30.45 21.99
CA ASP A 7 18.35 -29.15 21.37
C ASP A 7 17.66 -28.97 19.99
N SER A 8 16.91 -29.95 19.50
CA SER A 8 16.27 -29.86 18.17
C SER A 8 15.02 -28.99 18.15
N ASP A 9 14.41 -28.74 19.31
CA ASP A 9 13.14 -28.00 19.45
C ASP A 9 13.31 -26.68 20.20
N ALA A 10 14.54 -26.19 20.33
CA ALA A 10 14.77 -24.81 20.74
C ALA A 10 14.17 -23.91 19.66
N ILE A 11 12.91 -23.50 19.84
CA ILE A 11 12.22 -22.48 19.05
C ILE A 11 13.16 -21.28 19.00
N PHE A 12 13.92 -21.14 17.91
CA PHE A 12 14.89 -20.08 17.77
C PHE A 12 14.11 -18.78 17.82
N LYS A 13 14.19 -18.09 18.96
CA LYS A 13 13.58 -16.77 19.11
C LYS A 13 14.18 -15.87 18.02
N PRO A 14 13.34 -15.17 17.22
CA PRO A 14 13.84 -14.24 16.23
C PRO A 14 14.83 -13.25 16.87
N GLY A 15 15.98 -13.06 16.23
CA GLY A 15 17.06 -12.24 16.78
C GLY A 15 18.45 -12.72 16.41
N PHE A 16 19.47 -12.11 17.03
CA PHE A 16 20.84 -12.63 16.94
C PHE A 16 20.94 -13.87 17.80
N ASN A 17 21.36 -14.99 17.20
CA ASN A 17 21.83 -16.10 17.99
C ASN A 17 23.21 -15.76 18.58
N GLY A 18 23.56 -16.33 19.74
CA GLY A 18 24.86 -16.12 20.38
C GLY A 18 26.08 -16.59 19.57
N ARG A 19 25.89 -16.94 18.29
CA ARG A 19 26.92 -17.33 17.32
C ARG A 19 27.05 -16.32 16.17
N GLY A 20 26.43 -15.14 16.28
CA GLY A 20 26.52 -14.06 15.29
C GLY A 20 25.65 -14.23 14.04
N ASN A 21 24.79 -15.26 13.98
CA ASN A 21 23.84 -15.40 12.88
C ASN A 21 22.50 -14.75 13.25
N LEU A 22 21.89 -14.09 12.28
CA LEU A 22 20.58 -13.49 12.41
C LEU A 22 19.50 -14.52 12.03
N VAL A 23 18.59 -14.80 12.95
CA VAL A 23 17.39 -15.60 12.69
C VAL A 23 16.23 -14.66 12.39
N TYR A 24 15.67 -14.75 11.18
CA TYR A 24 14.55 -13.92 10.74
C TYR A 24 13.23 -14.38 11.35
N GLU A 25 12.35 -13.42 11.65
CA GLU A 25 10.98 -13.71 12.03
C GLU A 25 10.17 -14.22 10.81
N PRO A 26 9.33 -15.26 10.98
CA PRO A 26 8.44 -15.71 9.91
C PRO A 26 7.43 -14.61 9.55
N LEU A 27 7.29 -14.34 8.26
CA LEU A 27 6.39 -13.32 7.75
C LEU A 27 4.94 -13.76 7.92
N SER A 28 4.16 -13.01 8.67
CA SER A 28 2.71 -13.19 8.76
C SER A 28 1.99 -12.13 7.94
N VAL A 29 1.07 -12.57 7.08
CA VAL A 29 0.32 -11.67 6.18
C VAL A 29 -0.55 -10.68 6.95
N LEU A 30 -1.05 -11.07 8.13
CA LEU A 30 -1.97 -10.28 8.95
C LEU A 30 -1.33 -9.70 10.21
N SER A 31 -0.02 -9.85 10.41
CA SER A 31 0.66 -9.23 11.56
C SER A 31 0.62 -7.70 11.48
N LEU A 32 0.55 -7.04 12.63
CA LEU A 32 0.61 -5.57 12.77
C LEU A 32 1.89 -5.09 13.45
N SER A 33 2.65 -5.97 14.11
CA SER A 33 3.89 -5.63 14.81
C SER A 33 5.11 -5.72 13.90
N GLN A 34 5.08 -6.64 12.94
CA GLN A 34 6.22 -6.98 12.10
C GLN A 34 6.66 -5.85 11.17
N ARG A 35 7.88 -5.98 10.64
CA ARG A 35 8.43 -5.07 9.64
C ARG A 35 8.09 -5.54 8.23
N LEU A 36 7.90 -4.61 7.31
CA LEU A 36 7.62 -4.92 5.90
C LEU A 36 8.48 -4.09 4.96
N GLY A 37 9.33 -4.75 4.17
CA GLY A 37 10.20 -4.09 3.20
C GLY A 37 9.43 -3.54 1.99
N ARG A 38 9.97 -2.50 1.35
CA ARG A 38 9.28 -1.74 0.27
C ARG A 38 8.75 -2.59 -0.90
N LEU A 39 9.48 -3.61 -1.34
CA LEU A 39 9.06 -4.46 -2.46
C LEU A 39 7.91 -5.39 -2.08
N ARG A 40 7.96 -5.97 -0.86
CA ARG A 40 6.85 -6.78 -0.33
C ARG A 40 5.62 -5.91 -0.06
N TYR A 41 5.84 -4.70 0.44
CA TYR A 41 4.79 -3.69 0.61
C TYR A 41 4.10 -3.39 -0.72
N ALA A 42 4.85 -3.15 -1.81
CA ALA A 42 4.30 -2.93 -3.14
C ALA A 42 3.51 -4.16 -3.66
N CYS A 43 4.03 -5.38 -3.50
CA CYS A 43 3.29 -6.60 -3.86
C CYS A 43 1.96 -6.73 -3.10
N TYR A 44 1.99 -6.55 -1.78
CA TYR A 44 0.79 -6.73 -0.94
C TYR A 44 -0.24 -5.64 -1.15
N GLN A 45 0.21 -4.40 -1.39
CA GLN A 45 -0.66 -3.32 -1.86
C GLN A 45 -1.36 -3.75 -3.14
N PHE A 46 -0.61 -4.12 -4.18
CA PHE A 46 -1.21 -4.55 -5.45
C PHE A 46 -2.21 -5.70 -5.26
N ALA A 47 -1.85 -6.72 -4.47
CA ALA A 47 -2.76 -7.83 -4.18
C ALA A 47 -4.06 -7.34 -3.52
N ALA A 48 -3.99 -6.40 -2.56
CA ALA A 48 -5.17 -5.81 -1.93
C ALA A 48 -6.05 -5.05 -2.94
N TRP A 49 -5.45 -4.17 -3.77
CA TRP A 49 -6.16 -3.43 -4.80
C TRP A 49 -6.81 -4.36 -5.83
N PHE A 50 -6.07 -5.38 -6.27
CA PHE A 50 -6.55 -6.34 -7.25
C PHE A 50 -7.71 -7.18 -6.68
N THR A 51 -7.58 -7.68 -5.46
CA THR A 51 -8.70 -8.38 -4.78
C THR A 51 -9.89 -7.46 -4.60
N GLY A 52 -9.71 -6.21 -4.18
CA GLY A 52 -10.80 -5.24 -4.07
C GLY A 52 -11.50 -4.98 -5.40
N PHE A 53 -10.73 -4.81 -6.48
CA PHE A 53 -11.27 -4.67 -7.82
C PHE A 53 -12.10 -5.88 -8.25
N LEU A 54 -11.59 -7.10 -8.03
CA LEU A 54 -12.33 -8.33 -8.34
C LEU A 54 -13.63 -8.46 -7.55
N LEU A 55 -13.61 -8.08 -6.26
CA LEU A 55 -14.81 -8.11 -5.42
C LEU A 55 -15.86 -7.10 -5.88
N ILE A 56 -15.45 -5.89 -6.27
CA ILE A 56 -16.36 -4.87 -6.81
C ILE A 56 -16.93 -5.32 -8.15
N ALA A 57 -16.09 -5.85 -9.06
CA ALA A 57 -16.54 -6.37 -10.35
C ALA A 57 -17.54 -7.52 -10.19
N LEU A 58 -17.29 -8.44 -9.25
CA LEU A 58 -18.22 -9.51 -8.91
C LEU A 58 -19.53 -8.95 -8.33
N ALA A 59 -19.46 -7.97 -7.42
CA ALA A 59 -20.63 -7.34 -6.86
C ALA A 59 -21.50 -6.68 -7.94
N MET A 60 -20.87 -5.96 -8.89
CA MET A 60 -21.57 -5.35 -10.02
C MET A 60 -22.21 -6.37 -10.96
N LEU A 61 -21.56 -7.53 -11.16
CA LEU A 61 -22.13 -8.62 -11.96
C LEU A 61 -23.37 -9.24 -11.29
N LEU A 62 -23.36 -9.37 -9.97
CA LEU A 62 -24.46 -9.96 -9.20
C LEU A 62 -25.60 -8.97 -8.91
N SER A 63 -25.31 -7.67 -8.88
CA SER A 63 -26.28 -6.62 -8.54
C SER A 63 -27.34 -6.35 -9.61
N VAL A 64 -27.22 -6.95 -10.80
CA VAL A 64 -28.16 -6.69 -11.90
C VAL A 64 -29.54 -7.31 -11.61
N GLU A 65 -29.65 -8.42 -10.86
CA GLU A 65 -30.94 -9.09 -10.63
C GLU A 65 -31.09 -9.86 -9.30
N LEU A 66 -30.01 -10.11 -8.53
CA LEU A 66 -30.02 -11.11 -7.44
C LEU A 66 -30.06 -10.58 -6.00
N VAL A 67 -29.68 -9.32 -5.77
CA VAL A 67 -29.40 -8.80 -4.42
C VAL A 67 -30.14 -7.48 -4.18
N PRO A 68 -30.92 -7.36 -3.09
CA PRO A 68 -31.53 -6.07 -2.73
C PRO A 68 -30.47 -4.99 -2.50
N ASP A 69 -30.72 -3.76 -2.98
CA ASP A 69 -29.76 -2.64 -2.93
C ASP A 69 -29.14 -2.42 -1.55
N LEU A 70 -29.96 -2.49 -0.49
CA LEU A 70 -29.50 -2.32 0.88
C LEU A 70 -28.45 -3.37 1.30
N VAL A 71 -28.63 -4.61 0.85
CA VAL A 71 -27.69 -5.71 1.11
C VAL A 71 -26.41 -5.48 0.32
N GLY A 72 -26.50 -5.06 -0.95
CA GLY A 72 -25.36 -4.73 -1.79
C GLY A 72 -24.50 -3.60 -1.21
N ILE A 73 -25.14 -2.54 -0.70
CA ILE A 73 -24.48 -1.42 -0.01
C ILE A 73 -23.77 -1.92 1.25
N GLY A 74 -24.46 -2.69 2.09
CA GLY A 74 -23.90 -3.23 3.34
C GLY A 74 -22.65 -4.08 3.11
N VAL A 75 -22.70 -4.99 2.13
CA VAL A 75 -21.56 -5.84 1.75
C VAL A 75 -20.38 -4.99 1.25
N THR A 76 -20.66 -4.01 0.38
CA THR A 76 -19.62 -3.12 -0.17
C THR A 76 -18.91 -2.34 0.95
N LEU A 77 -19.66 -1.81 1.92
CA LEU A 77 -19.09 -1.08 3.05
C LEU A 77 -18.21 -1.98 3.93
N ILE A 78 -18.64 -3.21 4.22
CA ILE A 78 -17.88 -4.16 5.04
C ILE A 78 -16.58 -4.56 4.32
N VAL A 79 -16.67 -4.92 3.04
CA VAL A 79 -15.50 -5.29 2.22
C VAL A 79 -14.53 -4.11 2.12
N GLY A 80 -15.04 -2.90 1.87
CA GLY A 80 -14.24 -1.68 1.84
C GLY A 80 -13.51 -1.42 3.16
N LEU A 81 -14.20 -1.60 4.29
CA LEU A 81 -13.60 -1.44 5.62
C LEU A 81 -12.50 -2.48 5.87
N LEU A 82 -12.72 -3.76 5.51
CA LEU A 82 -11.71 -4.81 5.68
C LEU A 82 -10.45 -4.53 4.83
N LEU A 83 -10.63 -4.09 3.58
CA LEU A 83 -9.52 -3.70 2.71
C LEU A 83 -8.78 -2.46 3.24
N LEU A 84 -9.51 -1.48 3.76
CA LEU A 84 -8.93 -0.30 4.40
C LEU A 84 -8.07 -0.70 5.61
N LEU A 85 -8.59 -1.53 6.51
CA LEU A 85 -7.85 -2.01 7.67
C LEU A 85 -6.59 -2.80 7.26
N TYR A 86 -6.70 -3.64 6.24
CA TYR A 86 -5.56 -4.39 5.71
C TYR A 86 -4.47 -3.47 5.13
N THR A 87 -4.86 -2.50 4.30
CA THR A 87 -3.92 -1.53 3.69
C THR A 87 -3.26 -0.62 4.72
N VAL A 88 -3.99 -0.18 5.75
CA VAL A 88 -3.43 0.53 6.91
C VAL A 88 -2.44 -0.36 7.66
N GLY A 89 -2.76 -1.64 7.88
CA GLY A 89 -1.82 -2.60 8.48
C GLY A 89 -0.54 -2.78 7.67
N LEU A 90 -0.60 -2.73 6.35
CA LEU A 90 0.59 -2.74 5.49
C LEU A 90 1.45 -1.47 5.68
N MET A 91 0.82 -0.30 5.75
CA MET A 91 1.51 0.98 5.98
C MET A 91 2.18 1.02 7.35
N VAL A 92 1.49 0.56 8.41
CA VAL A 92 2.04 0.48 9.77
C VAL A 92 3.31 -0.37 9.79
N ARG A 93 3.28 -1.57 9.18
CA ARG A 93 4.47 -2.43 9.10
C ARG A 93 5.60 -1.82 8.25
N ARG A 94 5.25 -1.04 7.24
CA ARG A 94 6.22 -0.32 6.42
C ARG A 94 6.89 0.80 7.20
N LEU A 95 6.14 1.52 8.03
CA LEU A 95 6.66 2.52 8.96
C LEU A 95 7.54 1.87 10.03
N HIS A 96 7.13 0.72 10.56
CA HIS A 96 7.94 -0.06 11.50
C HIS A 96 9.28 -0.49 10.90
N ASP A 97 9.33 -0.81 9.60
CA ASP A 97 10.59 -1.12 8.92
C ASP A 97 11.55 0.07 8.89
N MET A 98 11.04 1.30 8.91
CA MET A 98 11.81 2.55 9.00
C MET A 98 12.01 3.03 10.44
N ASP A 99 11.69 2.20 11.44
CA ASP A 99 11.71 2.53 12.87
C ASP A 99 10.83 3.74 13.25
N MET A 100 9.73 3.93 12.51
CA MET A 100 8.74 4.98 12.75
C MET A 100 7.50 4.42 13.46
N SER A 101 6.76 5.31 14.13
CA SER A 101 5.48 4.99 14.75
C SER A 101 4.41 4.66 13.70
N GLY A 102 3.61 3.61 13.92
CA GLY A 102 2.49 3.27 13.04
C GLY A 102 1.43 4.37 12.91
N TRP A 103 1.34 5.29 13.88
CA TRP A 103 0.42 6.42 13.86
C TRP A 103 0.62 7.36 12.66
N TRP A 104 1.82 7.40 12.08
CA TRP A 104 2.07 8.14 10.85
C TRP A 104 1.23 7.65 9.66
N ALA A 105 0.69 6.43 9.71
CA ALA A 105 -0.24 5.93 8.69
C ALA A 105 -1.50 6.81 8.57
N LEU A 106 -1.90 7.55 9.62
CA LEU A 106 -3.03 8.47 9.55
C LEU A 106 -2.85 9.60 8.52
N LEU A 107 -1.61 9.93 8.13
CA LEU A 107 -1.35 10.87 7.04
C LEU A 107 -1.93 10.40 5.70
N SER A 108 -2.17 9.09 5.52
CA SER A 108 -2.81 8.56 4.32
C SER A 108 -4.27 9.03 4.17
N LEU A 109 -4.91 9.44 5.27
CA LEU A 109 -6.30 9.92 5.28
C LEU A 109 -6.41 11.41 4.97
N VAL A 110 -5.30 12.15 5.00
CA VAL A 110 -5.29 13.59 4.69
C VAL A 110 -5.11 13.76 3.18
N PRO A 111 -6.09 14.32 2.45
CA PRO A 111 -5.95 14.58 1.03
C PRO A 111 -4.72 15.45 0.73
N VAL A 112 -4.14 15.30 -0.46
CA VAL A 112 -2.91 15.97 -0.91
C VAL A 112 -1.65 15.53 -0.16
N LEU A 113 -1.65 15.51 1.18
CA LEU A 113 -0.51 15.02 1.99
C LEU A 113 -0.29 13.52 1.84
N ASN A 114 -1.33 12.77 1.50
CA ASN A 114 -1.22 11.35 1.22
C ASN A 114 -0.25 11.04 0.07
N LEU A 115 -0.15 11.88 -0.97
CA LEU A 115 0.73 11.65 -2.12
C LEU A 115 2.23 11.64 -1.75
N PRO A 116 2.81 12.74 -1.20
CA PRO A 116 4.22 12.74 -0.79
C PRO A 116 4.49 11.72 0.32
N PHE A 117 3.51 11.44 1.18
CA PHE A 117 3.65 10.40 2.20
C PHE A 117 3.80 9.00 1.60
N HIS A 118 2.97 8.61 0.62
CA HIS A 118 3.12 7.32 -0.05
C HIS A 118 4.44 7.25 -0.83
N LEU A 119 4.86 8.36 -1.46
CA LEU A 119 6.16 8.42 -2.12
C LEU A 119 7.30 8.17 -1.12
N PHE A 120 7.23 8.78 0.07
CA PHE A 120 8.15 8.49 1.16
C PHE A 120 8.16 7.01 1.57
N LEU A 121 6.99 6.36 1.68
CA LEU A 121 6.91 4.93 1.99
C LEU A 121 7.57 4.05 0.91
N TYR A 122 7.41 4.40 -0.37
CA TYR A 122 8.01 3.65 -1.48
C TYR A 122 9.52 3.87 -1.61
N LEU A 123 10.02 5.09 -1.35
CA LEU A 123 11.43 5.43 -1.55
C LEU A 123 12.30 5.22 -0.30
N GLY A 124 11.75 5.43 0.90
CA GLY A 124 12.49 5.40 2.16
C GLY A 124 13.23 4.08 2.39
N ASN A 125 14.41 4.13 3.00
CA ASN A 125 15.14 2.91 3.34
C ASN A 125 14.66 2.34 4.67
N GLY A 126 14.51 1.01 4.76
CA GLY A 126 14.31 0.33 6.03
C GLY A 126 15.61 0.28 6.85
N SER A 127 15.49 0.03 8.16
CA SER A 127 16.65 -0.16 9.05
C SER A 127 17.42 -1.42 8.66
N SER A 128 18.74 -1.30 8.48
CA SER A 128 19.62 -2.44 8.18
C SER A 128 19.85 -3.36 9.39
N SER A 129 19.60 -2.86 10.60
CA SER A 129 19.78 -3.58 11.86
C SER A 129 18.43 -3.93 12.49
N MET A 130 18.48 -4.70 13.58
CA MET A 130 17.29 -4.90 14.42
C MET A 130 16.79 -3.55 14.95
N ASN A 131 15.48 -3.40 15.00
CA ASN A 131 14.83 -2.24 15.61
C ASN A 131 13.76 -2.72 16.61
N ARG A 132 13.02 -1.77 17.21
CA ARG A 132 12.00 -2.08 18.24
C ARG A 132 10.84 -2.95 17.74
N TYR A 133 10.72 -3.15 16.43
CA TYR A 133 9.69 -3.95 15.76
C TYR A 133 10.21 -5.30 15.26
N GLY A 134 11.47 -5.65 15.57
CA GLY A 134 12.03 -6.97 15.32
C GLY A 134 13.18 -7.00 14.32
N THR A 135 13.45 -8.21 13.83
CA THR A 135 14.56 -8.53 12.93
C THR A 135 14.39 -7.85 11.58
N PRO A 136 15.48 -7.44 10.91
CA PRO A 136 15.38 -6.88 9.57
C PRO A 136 14.75 -7.88 8.60
N ASN A 137 14.17 -7.37 7.52
CA ASN A 137 13.48 -8.20 6.55
C ASN A 137 14.47 -9.17 5.86
N PRO A 138 14.12 -10.46 5.70
CA PRO A 138 14.91 -11.38 4.89
C PRO A 138 14.91 -10.89 3.44
N LEU A 139 15.95 -11.23 2.69
CA LEU A 139 16.07 -10.88 1.28
C LEU A 139 14.82 -11.30 0.50
N PRO A 140 14.32 -10.46 -0.43
CA PRO A 140 13.17 -10.81 -1.25
C PRO A 140 13.52 -11.96 -2.19
N SER A 141 12.56 -12.87 -2.41
CA SER A 141 12.70 -13.91 -3.43
C SER A 141 12.65 -13.31 -4.83
N GLY A 142 13.14 -14.03 -5.85
CA GLY A 142 13.13 -13.56 -7.25
C GLY A 142 11.75 -13.10 -7.74
N ILE A 143 10.70 -13.82 -7.36
CA ILE A 143 9.31 -13.45 -7.69
C ILE A 143 8.92 -12.12 -7.05
N VAL A 144 9.29 -11.89 -5.78
CA VAL A 144 9.03 -10.62 -5.08
C VAL A 144 9.85 -9.48 -5.69
N MET A 145 11.06 -9.75 -6.17
CA MET A 145 11.84 -8.72 -6.88
C MET A 145 11.18 -8.32 -8.20
N LEU A 146 10.71 -9.30 -8.97
CA LEU A 146 10.05 -9.05 -10.25
C LEU A 146 8.72 -8.32 -10.08
N PHE A 147 7.76 -8.93 -9.40
CA PHE A 147 6.42 -8.34 -9.23
C PHE A 147 6.46 -7.12 -8.31
N GLY A 148 7.19 -7.20 -7.20
CA GLY A 148 7.30 -6.09 -6.26
C GLY A 148 8.05 -4.91 -6.85
N GLY A 149 9.08 -5.15 -7.67
CA GLY A 149 9.78 -4.12 -8.42
C GLY A 149 8.89 -3.47 -9.47
N LEU A 150 8.15 -4.26 -10.24
CA LEU A 150 7.18 -3.75 -11.23
C LEU A 150 6.12 -2.86 -10.58
N PHE A 151 5.46 -3.35 -9.53
CA PHE A 151 4.41 -2.58 -8.86
C PHE A 151 4.96 -1.38 -8.10
N TRP A 152 6.15 -1.49 -7.52
CA TRP A 152 6.84 -0.34 -6.94
C TRP A 152 7.05 0.74 -8.01
N PHE A 153 7.58 0.37 -9.18
CA PHE A 153 7.86 1.30 -10.27
C PHE A 153 6.59 1.99 -10.77
N ILE A 154 5.52 1.22 -11.01
CA ILE A 154 4.22 1.74 -11.44
C ILE A 154 3.66 2.74 -10.42
N ASN A 155 3.70 2.41 -9.12
CA ASN A 155 3.18 3.30 -8.09
C ASN A 155 4.01 4.58 -7.93
N VAL A 156 5.34 4.49 -7.98
CA VAL A 156 6.20 5.69 -7.91
C VAL A 156 5.94 6.60 -9.11
N LEU A 157 5.90 6.03 -10.32
CA LEU A 157 5.64 6.78 -11.53
C LEU A 157 4.25 7.42 -11.53
N SER A 158 3.21 6.69 -11.09
CA SER A 158 1.85 7.22 -11.04
C SER A 158 1.71 8.36 -10.04
N ILE A 159 2.34 8.26 -8.86
CA ILE A 159 2.32 9.33 -7.85
C ILE A 159 3.04 10.58 -8.38
N ILE A 160 4.22 10.42 -9.00
CA ILE A 160 4.97 11.53 -9.59
C ILE A 160 4.15 12.20 -10.70
N ALA A 161 3.54 11.41 -11.61
CA ALA A 161 2.70 11.93 -12.67
C ALA A 161 1.48 12.68 -12.12
N THR A 162 0.86 12.17 -11.05
CA THR A 162 -0.28 12.82 -10.39
C THR A 162 0.12 14.16 -9.79
N ILE A 163 1.23 14.21 -9.04
CA ILE A 163 1.75 15.46 -8.46
C ILE A 163 2.08 16.46 -9.57
N ALA A 164 2.76 16.02 -10.65
CA ALA A 164 3.10 16.88 -11.77
C ALA A 164 1.84 17.45 -12.45
N PHE A 165 0.82 16.63 -12.68
CA PHE A 165 -0.45 17.07 -13.24
C PHE A 165 -1.12 18.13 -12.35
N MET A 166 -1.17 17.90 -11.03
CA MET A 166 -1.75 18.87 -10.08
C MET A 166 -0.99 20.20 -10.10
N VAL A 167 0.35 20.16 -10.16
CA VAL A 167 1.18 21.37 -10.19
C VAL A 167 0.99 22.13 -11.50
N ILE A 168 0.95 21.44 -12.65
CA ILE A 168 0.71 22.07 -13.96
C ILE A 168 -0.69 22.68 -13.99
N ALA A 169 -1.71 21.94 -13.52
CA ALA A 169 -3.07 22.45 -13.46
C ALA A 169 -3.19 23.71 -12.58
N TRP A 170 -2.36 23.84 -11.55
CA TRP A 170 -2.34 25.00 -10.67
C TRP A 170 -1.52 26.18 -11.23
N LEU A 171 -0.32 25.93 -11.77
CA LEU A 171 0.64 26.98 -12.15
C LEU A 171 0.55 27.41 -13.62
N ALA A 172 0.13 26.51 -14.51
CA ALA A 172 0.08 26.72 -15.95
C ALA A 172 -1.16 26.03 -16.55
N PRO A 173 -2.39 26.37 -16.11
CA PRO A 173 -3.61 25.75 -16.61
C PRO A 173 -3.75 25.90 -18.14
N GLU A 174 -3.20 26.97 -18.73
CA GLU A 174 -3.18 27.20 -20.17
C GLU A 174 -2.46 26.13 -20.98
N TRP A 175 -1.54 25.37 -20.37
CA TRP A 175 -0.92 24.20 -21.02
C TRP A 175 -1.90 23.04 -21.17
N LEU A 176 -2.91 22.96 -20.30
CA LEU A 176 -3.95 21.93 -20.34
C LEU A 176 -5.13 22.35 -21.21
N LEU A 177 -5.38 23.65 -21.37
CA LEU A 177 -6.54 24.16 -22.11
C LEU A 177 -6.71 23.56 -23.52
N PRO A 178 -5.68 23.41 -24.38
CA PRO A 178 -5.84 22.82 -25.71
C PRO A 178 -6.31 21.36 -25.70
N TYR A 179 -6.02 20.64 -24.62
CA TYR A 179 -6.45 19.26 -24.42
C TYR A 179 -7.85 19.20 -23.79
N LEU A 180 -8.10 20.08 -22.82
CA LEU A 180 -9.41 20.18 -22.16
C LEU A 180 -10.50 20.69 -23.09
N SER A 181 -10.16 21.57 -24.05
CA SER A 181 -11.11 22.09 -25.05
C SER A 181 -11.53 21.05 -26.10
N GLN A 182 -10.85 19.90 -26.14
CA GLN A 182 -11.25 18.77 -26.99
C GLN A 182 -12.29 17.86 -26.31
N ILE A 183 -12.56 18.08 -25.01
CA ILE A 183 -13.57 17.32 -24.28
C ILE A 183 -14.94 17.69 -24.87
N PRO A 184 -15.73 16.70 -25.34
CA PRO A 184 -17.04 16.98 -25.91
C PRO A 184 -17.95 17.75 -24.95
N ASP A 185 -18.70 18.72 -25.46
CA ASP A 185 -19.65 19.53 -24.67
C ASP A 185 -20.77 18.71 -24.01
N SER A 186 -21.00 17.48 -24.47
CA SER A 186 -21.92 16.51 -23.85
C SER A 186 -21.43 15.99 -22.50
N TRP A 187 -20.17 16.27 -22.12
CA TRP A 187 -19.63 15.95 -20.82
C TRP A 187 -20.13 16.95 -19.76
N PRO A 188 -20.69 16.52 -18.62
CA PRO A 188 -21.31 17.41 -17.62
C PRO A 188 -20.40 18.50 -17.05
N ALA A 189 -19.08 18.39 -17.22
CA ALA A 189 -18.09 19.37 -16.79
C ALA A 189 -17.74 20.43 -17.85
N ALA A 190 -18.15 20.27 -19.11
CA ALA A 190 -17.77 21.14 -20.22
C ALA A 190 -18.46 22.53 -20.19
N GLY A 191 -19.61 22.64 -19.52
CA GLY A 191 -20.41 23.88 -19.48
C GLY A 191 -20.27 24.76 -18.23
N ARG A 192 -19.43 24.38 -17.24
CA ARG A 192 -19.17 25.23 -16.07
C ARG A 192 -17.87 25.98 -16.25
N ASN A 193 -17.89 27.31 -16.19
CA ASN A 193 -16.68 28.12 -16.07
C ASN A 193 -16.00 27.80 -14.73
N TRP A 194 -15.04 26.88 -14.75
CA TRP A 194 -14.26 26.48 -13.57
C TRP A 194 -13.44 27.64 -12.96
N MET A 195 -13.30 28.75 -13.69
CA MET A 195 -12.65 29.98 -13.24
C MET A 195 -13.55 30.90 -12.40
N GLU A 196 -14.87 30.64 -12.31
CA GLU A 196 -15.80 31.43 -11.47
C GLU A 196 -16.03 30.82 -10.08
N VAL A 197 -15.44 29.65 -9.81
CA VAL A 197 -15.64 28.88 -8.57
C VAL A 197 -14.47 29.05 -7.57
N PHE A 198 -13.44 29.81 -7.94
CA PHE A 198 -12.31 30.20 -7.07
C PHE A 198 -12.13 31.72 -7.10
#